data_AF-A0A3M6TB92-F1
#
_entry.id   AF-A0A3M6TB92-F1
#
_cell.length_a   1.000
_cell.length_b   1.000
_cell.length_c   1.000
_cell.angle_alpha   90.00
_cell.angle_beta   90.00
_cell.angle_gamma   90.00
#
_symmetry.space_group_name_H-M   'P 1'
#
loop_
_entity.id
_entity.type
_entity.pdbx_description
1 polymer ?
#
loop_
_entity_poly.entity_id
_entity_poly.type
_entity_poly.pdbx_seq_one_letter_code
_entity_poly.pdbx_strand_id
1 'polypeptide(L)'
;MNLGAILFEKTRQAPSPSKDFHQLLVTENQVILRTWRISIRKDQRYIPPSQRKVPIEEFDDDSLLQTDINRIFGEDTLRLVHSIVCKDWLARLPQNVLIHLLSFLDLVDIARLGSVCRSLRKVCSSDELWEKIFLSHCDTINDETRSLAKEVGWRKVFFTNKLQLQVQMRRRKERNSAEMKRKITPAEEQIPLTFVTQSNGNYDHY
;
A
#
# COMPACT_ATOMS: atom_id res chain seq x y z
N MET A 1 41.96 0.21 -3.30
CA MET A 1 40.58 -0.18 -2.92
C MET A 1 39.65 0.33 -4.00
N ASN A 2 39.02 -0.58 -4.76
CA ASN A 2 37.98 -0.18 -5.71
C ASN A 2 36.80 0.36 -4.90
N LEU A 3 36.42 1.62 -5.16
CA LEU A 3 35.24 2.23 -4.54
C LEU A 3 33.92 1.60 -5.03
N GLY A 4 33.95 0.70 -6.02
CA GLY A 4 32.75 0.19 -6.69
C GLY A 4 32.09 1.29 -7.54
N ALA A 5 30.97 0.95 -8.19
CA ALA A 5 30.15 1.96 -8.84
C ALA A 5 29.51 2.90 -7.80
N ILE A 6 29.41 4.18 -8.14
CA ILE A 6 28.65 5.16 -7.33
C ILE A 6 27.18 5.02 -7.70
N LEU A 7 26.35 4.63 -6.73
CA LEU A 7 24.92 4.41 -6.90
C LEU A 7 24.12 5.68 -6.60
N PHE A 8 24.62 6.53 -5.70
CA PHE A 8 23.97 7.78 -5.33
C PHE A 8 24.99 8.80 -4.80
N GLU A 9 24.80 10.05 -5.18
CA GLU A 9 25.58 11.18 -4.71
C GLU A 9 24.68 12.37 -4.42
N LYS A 10 24.89 13.01 -3.26
CA LYS A 10 24.21 14.26 -2.92
C LYS A 10 25.09 15.16 -2.09
N THR A 11 25.16 16.43 -2.45
CA THR A 11 25.86 17.47 -1.70
C THR A 11 24.90 18.41 -1.02
N ARG A 12 25.21 18.86 0.19
CA ARG A 12 24.41 19.87 0.89
C ARG A 12 25.22 20.62 1.94
N GLN A 13 24.85 21.87 2.18
CA GLN A 13 25.26 22.58 3.38
C GLN A 13 24.38 22.15 4.56
N ALA A 14 24.99 21.90 5.72
CA ALA A 14 24.28 21.58 6.94
C ALA A 14 23.35 22.73 7.37
N PRO A 15 22.22 22.42 8.02
CA PRO A 15 21.40 23.44 8.65
C PRO A 15 22.19 24.18 9.76
N SER A 16 21.65 25.32 10.19
CA SER A 16 22.19 26.02 11.36
C SER A 16 22.25 25.07 12.58
N PRO A 17 23.27 25.16 13.44
CA PRO A 17 24.30 26.21 13.49
C PRO A 17 25.61 25.91 12.74
N SER A 18 25.86 24.67 12.31
CA SER A 18 27.17 24.27 11.77
C SER A 18 27.48 24.94 10.42
N LYS A 19 26.53 24.91 9.47
CA LYS A 19 26.73 25.44 8.10
C LYS A 19 27.92 24.83 7.35
N ASP A 20 28.44 23.69 7.81
CA ASP A 20 29.49 22.94 7.12
C ASP A 20 28.98 22.36 5.81
N PHE A 21 29.87 22.09 4.86
CA PHE A 21 29.51 21.51 3.58
C PHE A 21 29.71 19.98 3.62
N HIS A 22 28.73 19.23 3.15
CA HIS A 22 28.74 17.78 3.18
C HIS A 22 28.48 17.17 1.80
N GLN A 23 29.13 16.04 1.54
CA GLN A 23 28.87 15.19 0.37
C GLN A 23 28.59 13.78 0.88
N LEU A 24 27.41 13.28 0.55
CA LEU A 24 26.98 11.91 0.79
C LEU A 24 27.18 11.11 -0.50
N LEU A 25 27.89 9.99 -0.40
CA LEU A 25 28.15 9.06 -1.48
C LEU A 25 27.74 7.66 -1.04
N VAL A 26 26.90 7.00 -1.83
CA VAL A 26 26.57 5.59 -1.65
C VAL A 26 27.18 4.83 -2.81
N THR A 27 28.02 3.86 -2.48
CA THR A 27 28.66 2.97 -3.45
C THR A 27 28.09 1.57 -3.33
N GLU A 28 28.57 0.63 -4.14
CA GLU A 28 28.18 -0.79 -4.04
C GLU A 28 28.59 -1.48 -2.74
N ASN A 29 29.58 -0.94 -2.01
CA ASN A 29 30.17 -1.61 -0.85
C ASN A 29 30.11 -0.77 0.44
N GLN A 30 29.94 0.55 0.34
CA GLN A 30 30.02 1.46 1.49
C GLN A 30 29.21 2.74 1.30
N VAL A 31 28.78 3.32 2.42
CA VAL A 31 28.22 4.66 2.54
C VAL A 31 29.30 5.59 3.07
N ILE A 32 29.53 6.70 2.38
CA ILE A 32 30.59 7.66 2.67
C ILE A 32 29.97 9.03 2.92
N LEU A 33 30.28 9.63 4.06
CA LEU A 33 29.98 11.03 4.36
C LEU A 33 31.29 11.82 4.43
N ARG A 34 31.46 12.73 3.48
CA ARG A 34 32.55 13.71 3.46
C ARG A 34 32.07 15.03 4.05
N THR A 35 32.90 15.64 4.87
CA THR A 35 32.59 16.90 5.54
C THR A 35 33.72 17.90 5.34
N TRP A 36 33.40 19.05 4.79
CA TRP A 36 34.26 20.22 4.71
C TRP A 36 33.80 21.21 5.76
N ARG A 37 34.64 21.38 6.79
CA ARG A 37 34.38 22.35 7.84
C ARG A 37 34.53 23.76 7.29
N ILE A 38 33.48 24.57 7.37
CA ILE A 38 33.48 25.94 6.89
C ILE A 38 33.78 26.86 8.08
N SER A 39 34.98 27.45 8.10
CA SER A 39 35.43 28.33 9.18
C SER A 39 35.96 29.65 8.63
N ILE A 40 35.64 30.74 9.32
CA ILE A 40 36.16 32.09 9.03
C ILE A 40 37.62 32.22 9.52
N ARG A 41 38.02 31.37 10.47
CA ARG A 41 39.34 31.46 11.09
C ARG A 41 40.42 31.00 10.12
N LYS A 42 41.45 31.83 9.93
CA LYS A 42 42.46 31.63 8.88
C LYS A 42 43.29 30.36 9.09
N ASP A 43 43.52 29.98 10.33
CA ASP A 43 44.22 28.76 10.76
C ASP A 43 43.47 27.47 10.39
N GLN A 44 42.15 27.55 10.20
CA GLN A 44 41.30 26.40 9.88
C GLN A 44 40.99 26.25 8.38
N ARG A 45 41.44 27.19 7.53
CA ARG A 45 41.12 27.18 6.08
C ARG A 45 41.80 26.08 5.28
N TYR A 46 42.88 25.51 5.80
CA TYR A 46 43.66 24.45 5.13
C TYR A 46 43.39 23.06 5.70
N ILE A 47 42.38 22.90 6.56
CA ILE A 47 42.01 21.59 7.09
C ILE A 47 41.35 20.79 5.96
N PRO A 48 41.89 19.61 5.60
CA PRO A 48 41.29 18.77 4.58
C PRO A 48 39.93 18.23 5.04
N PRO A 49 39.04 17.86 4.10
CA PRO A 49 37.76 17.28 4.46
C PRO A 49 37.92 15.98 5.24
N SER A 50 37.09 15.81 6.27
CA SER A 50 36.99 14.54 6.97
C SER A 50 36.11 13.57 6.19
N GLN A 51 36.38 12.27 6.36
CA GLN A 51 35.65 11.19 5.71
C GLN A 51 35.24 10.16 6.74
N ARG A 52 33.94 9.90 6.84
CA ARG A 52 33.39 8.71 7.49
C ARG A 52 32.96 7.73 6.41
N LYS A 53 33.37 6.47 6.53
CA LYS A 53 33.02 5.39 5.61
C LYS A 53 32.46 4.24 6.44
N VAL A 54 31.31 3.71 6.04
CA VAL A 54 30.62 2.62 6.71
C VAL A 54 30.32 1.56 5.66
N PRO A 55 30.75 0.30 5.83
CA PRO A 55 30.34 -0.81 4.98
C PRO A 55 28.81 -0.92 4.92
N ILE A 56 28.25 -1.36 3.80
CA ILE A 56 26.79 -1.49 3.63
C ILE A 56 26.19 -2.41 4.69
N GLU A 57 26.91 -3.47 5.05
CA GLU A 57 26.47 -4.48 6.02
C GLU A 57 26.31 -3.91 7.43
N GLU A 58 27.06 -2.85 7.76
CA GLU A 58 27.06 -2.20 9.07
C GLU A 58 26.19 -0.94 9.10
N PHE A 59 25.61 -0.54 7.96
CA PHE A 59 24.88 0.72 7.86
C PHE A 59 23.65 0.77 8.77
N ASP A 60 22.93 -0.35 8.89
CA ASP A 60 21.73 -0.45 9.75
C ASP A 60 22.07 -0.26 11.23
N ASP A 61 23.26 -0.67 11.66
CA ASP A 61 23.73 -0.54 13.05
C ASP A 61 24.34 0.84 13.35
N ASP A 62 24.83 1.56 12.32
CA ASP A 62 25.42 2.90 12.47
C ASP A 62 24.35 4.00 12.60
N SER A 63 23.72 4.06 13.77
CA SER A 63 22.73 5.08 14.14
C SER A 63 23.26 6.52 14.04
N LEU A 64 24.57 6.74 14.23
CA LEU A 64 25.17 8.07 14.16
C LEU A 64 25.20 8.58 12.72
N LEU A 65 25.66 7.76 11.79
CA LEU A 65 25.66 8.11 10.37
C LEU A 65 24.24 8.31 9.85
N GLN A 66 23.30 7.45 10.24
CA GLN A 66 21.89 7.60 9.86
C GLN A 66 21.29 8.92 10.39
N THR A 67 21.59 9.27 11.65
CA THR A 67 21.14 10.53 12.26
C THR A 67 21.72 11.74 11.55
N ASP A 68 23.01 11.71 11.20
CA ASP A 68 23.64 12.80 10.44
C ASP A 68 23.05 12.93 9.03
N ILE A 69 22.82 11.81 8.33
CA ILE A 69 22.18 11.83 7.01
C ILE A 69 20.77 12.44 7.10
N ASN A 70 19.97 12.03 8.09
CA ASN A 70 18.63 12.59 8.29
C ASN A 70 18.69 14.09 8.60
N ARG A 71 19.54 14.49 9.53
CA ARG A 71 19.68 15.89 9.95
C ARG A 71 20.14 16.80 8.82
N ILE A 72 21.09 16.34 8.00
CA ILE A 72 21.71 17.16 6.94
C ILE A 72 20.88 17.09 5.65
N PHE A 73 20.51 15.89 5.19
CA PHE A 73 19.89 15.67 3.88
C PHE A 73 18.38 15.42 3.93
N GLY A 74 17.81 15.21 5.11
CA GLY A 74 16.40 14.95 5.34
C GLY A 74 16.02 13.47 5.29
N GLU A 75 14.83 13.17 5.79
CA GLU A 75 14.31 11.81 5.93
C GLU A 75 14.19 11.10 4.58
N ASP A 76 13.73 11.78 3.53
CA ASP A 76 13.60 11.18 2.20
C ASP A 76 14.93 10.70 1.64
N THR A 77 16.01 11.44 1.91
CA THR A 77 17.36 11.01 1.50
C THR A 77 17.80 9.79 2.30
N LEU A 78 17.58 9.78 3.61
CA LEU A 78 17.90 8.62 4.45
C LEU A 78 17.12 7.38 3.97
N ARG A 79 15.83 7.52 3.66
CA ARG A 79 14.98 6.45 3.13
C ARG A 79 15.49 5.91 1.80
N LEU A 80 15.97 6.79 0.92
CA LEU A 80 16.59 6.41 -0.35
C LEU A 80 17.91 5.66 -0.14
N VAL A 81 18.78 6.12 0.75
CA VAL A 81 20.03 5.42 1.09
C VAL A 81 19.73 4.01 1.59
N HIS A 82 18.78 3.88 2.53
CA HIS A 82 18.28 2.59 3.01
C HIS A 82 17.80 1.69 1.87
N SER A 83 17.08 2.24 0.90
CA SER A 83 16.59 1.45 -0.25
C SER A 83 17.71 0.89 -1.13
N ILE A 84 18.84 1.61 -1.21
CA ILE A 84 20.02 1.20 -1.99
C ILE A 84 20.80 0.14 -1.21
N VAL A 85 21.05 0.38 0.08
CA VAL A 85 21.75 -0.53 1.00
C VAL A 85 21.03 -1.87 1.09
N CYS A 86 19.72 -1.86 1.37
CA CYS A 86 18.92 -3.07 1.51
C CYS A 86 18.50 -3.69 0.17
N LYS A 87 18.73 -3.00 -0.95
CA LYS A 87 18.34 -3.40 -2.31
C LYS A 87 16.84 -3.71 -2.44
N ASP A 88 16.00 -3.09 -1.61
CA ASP A 88 14.56 -3.31 -1.52
C ASP A 88 13.75 -2.17 -2.18
N TRP A 89 14.39 -1.43 -3.09
CA TRP A 89 13.83 -0.29 -3.83
C TRP A 89 12.45 -0.56 -4.43
N LEU A 90 12.23 -1.76 -4.99
CA LEU A 90 10.94 -2.15 -5.57
C LEU A 90 9.82 -2.08 -4.53
N ALA A 91 10.04 -2.64 -3.33
CA ALA A 91 9.03 -2.72 -2.28
C ALA A 91 8.70 -1.36 -1.63
N ARG A 92 9.53 -0.34 -1.88
CA ARG A 92 9.40 1.03 -1.37
C ARG A 92 8.76 2.00 -2.36
N LEU A 93 8.53 1.57 -3.61
CA LEU A 93 7.86 2.39 -4.60
C LEU A 93 6.41 2.72 -4.17
N PRO A 94 5.87 3.89 -4.59
CA PRO A 94 4.46 4.21 -4.39
C PRO A 94 3.54 3.11 -4.94
N GLN A 95 2.45 2.81 -4.21
CA GLN A 95 1.54 1.71 -4.54
C GLN A 95 0.98 1.80 -5.97
N ASN A 96 0.65 3.00 -6.45
CA ASN A 96 0.15 3.22 -7.81
C ASN A 96 1.18 2.85 -8.89
N VAL A 97 2.47 3.13 -8.65
CA VAL A 97 3.56 2.76 -9.56
C VAL A 97 3.75 1.25 -9.56
N LEU A 98 3.74 0.63 -8.36
CA LEU A 98 3.78 -0.82 -8.25
C LEU A 98 2.63 -1.48 -9.01
N ILE A 99 1.38 -1.07 -8.78
CA ILE A 99 0.22 -1.61 -9.48
C ILE A 99 0.39 -1.52 -11.01
N HIS A 100 0.94 -0.41 -11.51
CA HIS A 100 1.21 -0.27 -12.94
C HIS A 100 2.28 -1.25 -13.43
N LEU A 101 3.42 -1.36 -12.76
CA LEU A 101 4.48 -2.31 -13.12
C LEU A 101 3.99 -3.76 -13.06
N LEU A 102 3.25 -4.11 -12.01
CA LEU A 102 2.74 -5.47 -11.80
C LEU A 102 1.64 -5.84 -12.80
N SER A 103 0.93 -4.87 -13.39
CA SER A 103 -0.08 -5.16 -14.42
C SER A 103 0.50 -5.72 -15.72
N PHE A 104 1.82 -5.63 -15.92
CA PHE A 104 2.52 -6.23 -17.07
C PHE A 104 3.04 -7.65 -16.80
N LEU A 105 2.95 -8.14 -15.57
CA LEU A 105 3.42 -9.47 -15.20
C LEU A 105 2.34 -10.52 -15.43
N ASP A 106 2.77 -11.76 -15.64
CA ASP A 106 1.86 -12.89 -15.67
C ASP A 106 1.37 -13.26 -14.25
N LEU A 107 0.33 -14.09 -14.18
CA LEU A 107 -0.28 -14.46 -12.90
C LEU A 107 0.67 -15.26 -11.99
N VAL A 108 1.60 -16.01 -12.59
CA VAL A 108 2.56 -16.85 -11.88
C VAL A 108 3.60 -15.97 -11.19
N ASP A 109 4.12 -14.98 -11.89
CA ASP A 109 5.11 -14.04 -11.39
C ASP A 109 4.48 -13.09 -10.37
N ILE A 110 3.22 -12.69 -10.52
CA ILE A 110 2.49 -11.95 -9.47
C ILE A 110 2.40 -12.79 -8.18
N ALA A 111 2.07 -14.08 -8.30
CA ALA A 111 2.00 -14.96 -7.14
C ALA A 111 3.37 -15.16 -6.47
N ARG A 112 4.43 -15.35 -7.26
CA ARG A 112 5.82 -15.43 -6.78
C ARG A 112 6.25 -14.14 -6.10
N LEU A 113 6.00 -12.98 -6.71
CA LEU A 113 6.36 -11.69 -6.15
C LEU A 113 5.65 -11.43 -4.81
N GLY A 114 4.38 -11.82 -4.71
CA GLY A 114 3.63 -11.75 -3.46
C GLY A 114 4.17 -12.63 -2.33
N SER A 115 5.06 -13.59 -2.63
CA SER A 115 5.74 -14.41 -1.63
C SER A 115 7.05 -13.81 -1.09
N VAL A 116 7.60 -12.78 -1.77
CA VAL A 116 8.89 -12.17 -1.41
C VAL A 116 8.81 -11.38 -0.10
N CYS A 117 7.81 -10.51 0.06
CA CYS A 117 7.66 -9.72 1.28
C CYS A 117 6.21 -9.31 1.55
N ARG A 118 5.92 -8.91 2.80
CA ARG A 118 4.57 -8.49 3.22
C ARG A 118 4.03 -7.28 2.46
N SER A 119 4.89 -6.32 2.09
CA SER A 119 4.49 -5.13 1.33
C SER A 119 4.00 -5.51 -0.07
N LEU A 120 4.83 -6.24 -0.82
CA LEU A 120 4.49 -6.72 -2.16
C LEU A 120 3.28 -7.66 -2.12
N ARG A 121 3.15 -8.51 -1.09
CA ARG A 121 1.95 -9.36 -0.91
C ARG A 121 0.66 -8.56 -0.86
N LYS A 122 0.66 -7.40 -0.18
CA LYS A 122 -0.51 -6.51 -0.10
C LYS A 122 -0.88 -5.97 -1.47
N VAL A 123 0.11 -5.48 -2.24
CA VAL A 123 -0.13 -4.96 -3.59
C VAL A 123 -0.56 -6.06 -4.56
N CYS A 124 0.10 -7.22 -4.54
CA CYS A 124 -0.28 -8.38 -5.37
C CYS A 124 -1.69 -8.91 -5.04
N SER A 125 -2.20 -8.59 -3.85
CA SER A 125 -3.54 -8.96 -3.39
C SER A 125 -4.57 -7.85 -3.56
N SER A 126 -4.20 -6.66 -4.04
CA SER A 126 -5.08 -5.48 -4.05
C SER A 126 -6.06 -5.53 -5.22
N ASP A 127 -7.32 -5.14 -4.97
CA ASP A 127 -8.34 -5.18 -6.01
C ASP A 127 -8.02 -4.23 -7.17
N GLU A 128 -7.28 -3.13 -6.94
CA GLU A 128 -6.88 -2.22 -8.03
C GLU A 128 -5.95 -2.91 -9.04
N LEU A 129 -5.05 -3.79 -8.57
CA LEU A 129 -4.20 -4.57 -9.46
C LEU A 129 -5.04 -5.55 -10.28
N TRP A 130 -5.93 -6.28 -9.60
CA TRP A 130 -6.78 -7.27 -10.26
C TRP A 130 -7.78 -6.64 -11.22
N GLU A 131 -8.26 -5.42 -10.95
CA GLU A 131 -9.05 -4.63 -11.90
C GLU A 131 -8.26 -4.35 -13.18
N LYS A 132 -7.02 -3.86 -13.07
CA LYS A 132 -6.17 -3.60 -14.24
C LYS A 132 -5.88 -4.86 -15.04
N ILE A 133 -5.55 -5.96 -14.35
CA ILE A 133 -5.29 -7.24 -15.01
C ILE A 133 -6.54 -7.70 -15.76
N PHE A 134 -7.71 -7.64 -15.13
CA PHE A 134 -8.97 -8.01 -15.76
C PHE A 134 -9.27 -7.15 -17.00
N LEU A 135 -9.14 -5.82 -16.88
CA LEU A 135 -9.33 -4.87 -17.98
C LEU A 135 -8.38 -5.11 -19.15
N SER A 136 -7.12 -5.44 -18.87
CA SER A 136 -6.12 -5.70 -19.92
C SER A 136 -6.38 -6.99 -20.72
N HIS A 137 -7.09 -7.95 -20.14
CA HIS A 137 -7.35 -9.26 -20.77
C HIS A 137 -8.80 -9.42 -21.29
N CYS A 138 -9.70 -8.47 -21.02
CA CYS A 138 -11.11 -8.56 -21.39
C CYS A 138 -11.55 -7.30 -22.15
N ASP A 139 -11.74 -7.43 -23.46
CA ASP A 139 -12.16 -6.32 -24.35
C ASP A 139 -13.60 -5.82 -24.10
N THR A 140 -14.48 -6.68 -23.57
CA THR A 140 -15.88 -6.34 -23.27
C THR A 140 -16.25 -6.71 -21.85
N ILE A 141 -16.28 -5.72 -20.96
CA ILE A 141 -16.78 -5.86 -19.59
C ILE A 141 -18.27 -5.51 -19.56
N ASN A 142 -19.10 -6.46 -19.13
CA ASN A 142 -20.51 -6.20 -18.90
C ASN A 142 -20.70 -5.39 -17.61
N ASP A 143 -21.63 -4.43 -17.57
CA ASP A 143 -21.87 -3.59 -16.39
C ASP A 143 -22.21 -4.41 -15.14
N GLU A 144 -22.85 -5.57 -15.31
CA GLU A 144 -23.11 -6.53 -14.24
C GLU A 144 -21.83 -7.08 -13.60
N THR A 145 -20.78 -7.33 -14.38
CA THR A 145 -19.48 -7.84 -13.87
C THR A 145 -18.73 -6.78 -13.10
N ARG A 146 -18.72 -5.53 -13.59
CA ARG A 146 -18.17 -4.39 -12.86
C ARG A 146 -18.92 -4.14 -11.56
N SER A 147 -20.25 -4.23 -11.57
CA SER A 147 -21.07 -4.09 -10.38
C SER A 147 -20.83 -5.21 -9.36
N LEU A 148 -20.57 -6.44 -9.81
CA LEU A 148 -20.23 -7.55 -8.92
C LEU A 148 -18.82 -7.40 -8.33
N ALA A 149 -17.86 -6.98 -9.16
CA ALA A 149 -16.49 -6.75 -8.70
C ALA A 149 -16.40 -5.65 -7.64
N LYS A 150 -17.23 -4.59 -7.74
CA LYS A 150 -17.34 -3.56 -6.70
C LYS A 150 -17.84 -4.10 -5.35
N GLU A 151 -18.67 -5.14 -5.35
CA GLU A 151 -19.22 -5.71 -4.12
C GLU A 151 -18.32 -6.79 -3.50
N VAL A 152 -17.71 -7.63 -4.35
CA VAL A 152 -17.01 -8.85 -3.90
C VAL A 152 -15.48 -8.72 -3.97
N GLY A 153 -15.00 -7.83 -4.83
CA GLY A 153 -13.58 -7.60 -5.15
C GLY A 153 -13.18 -8.22 -6.48
N TRP A 154 -12.41 -7.48 -7.27
CA TRP A 154 -11.91 -7.91 -8.59
C TRP A 154 -11.08 -9.19 -8.49
N ARG A 155 -10.27 -9.34 -7.44
CA ARG A 155 -9.49 -10.55 -7.23
C ARG A 155 -10.37 -11.78 -7.08
N LYS A 156 -11.43 -11.68 -6.26
CA LYS A 156 -12.33 -12.82 -6.03
C LYS A 156 -13.13 -13.15 -7.28
N VAL A 157 -13.60 -12.13 -8.01
CA VAL A 157 -14.28 -12.30 -9.30
C VAL A 157 -13.36 -12.98 -10.32
N PHE A 158 -12.07 -12.68 -10.31
CA PHE A 158 -11.10 -13.33 -11.20
C PHE A 158 -10.95 -14.84 -10.90
N PHE A 159 -10.86 -15.20 -9.61
CA PHE A 159 -10.65 -16.60 -9.21
C PHE A 159 -11.94 -17.43 -9.09
N THR A 160 -13.13 -16.82 -9.09
CA THR A 160 -14.38 -17.58 -9.11
C THR A 160 -14.61 -18.19 -10.48
N ASN A 161 -14.91 -19.50 -10.50
CA ASN A 161 -15.26 -20.20 -11.74
C ASN A 161 -16.47 -19.50 -12.41
N LYS A 162 -16.51 -19.41 -13.75
CA LYS A 162 -17.64 -18.86 -14.54
C LYS A 162 -19.01 -19.32 -14.04
N LEU A 163 -19.15 -20.57 -13.59
CA LEU A 163 -20.38 -21.11 -13.01
C LEU A 163 -20.74 -20.47 -11.65
N GLN A 164 -19.76 -20.28 -10.76
CA GLN A 164 -19.99 -19.62 -9.48
C GLN A 164 -20.37 -18.15 -9.67
N LEU A 165 -19.77 -17.48 -10.64
CA LEU A 165 -20.13 -16.12 -11.04
C LEU A 165 -21.58 -16.05 -11.52
N GLN A 166 -22.00 -16.96 -12.39
CA GLN A 166 -23.39 -17.01 -12.87
C GLN A 166 -24.40 -17.21 -11.73
N VAL A 167 -24.10 -18.10 -10.76
CA VAL A 167 -24.95 -18.32 -9.59
C VAL A 167 -25.03 -17.08 -8.70
N GLN A 168 -23.89 -16.40 -8.44
CA GLN A 168 -23.87 -15.17 -7.64
C GLN A 168 -24.64 -14.04 -8.32
N MET A 169 -24.48 -13.87 -9.63
CA MET A 169 -25.23 -12.91 -10.44
C MET A 169 -26.73 -13.14 -10.36
N ARG A 170 -27.17 -14.40 -10.51
CA ARG A 170 -28.59 -14.77 -10.40
C ARG A 170 -29.16 -14.47 -9.02
N ARG A 171 -28.48 -14.88 -7.94
CA ARG A 171 -28.90 -14.62 -6.56
C ARG A 171 -29.04 -13.13 -6.26
N ARG A 172 -28.17 -12.30 -6.84
CA ARG A 172 -28.24 -10.84 -6.68
C ARG A 172 -29.44 -10.24 -7.40
N LYS A 173 -29.73 -10.65 -8.64
CA LYS A 173 -30.94 -10.21 -9.37
C LYS A 173 -32.21 -10.55 -8.58
N GLU A 174 -32.27 -11.76 -8.02
CA GLU A 174 -33.38 -12.22 -7.18
C GLU A 174 -33.52 -11.35 -5.91
N ARG A 175 -32.42 -11.05 -5.20
CA ARG A 175 -32.45 -10.14 -4.02
C ARG A 175 -32.90 -8.73 -4.37
N ASN A 176 -32.36 -8.13 -5.43
CA ASN A 176 -32.74 -6.78 -5.87
C ASN A 176 -34.24 -6.73 -6.26
N SER A 177 -34.74 -7.78 -6.91
CA SER A 177 -36.16 -7.89 -7.27
C SER A 177 -37.06 -8.03 -6.03
N ALA A 178 -36.62 -8.74 -4.99
CA ALA A 178 -37.35 -8.91 -3.75
C ALA A 178 -37.37 -7.61 -2.91
N GLU A 179 -36.26 -6.87 -2.86
CA GLU A 179 -36.19 -5.56 -2.21
C GLU A 179 -37.06 -4.51 -2.92
N MET A 180 -37.07 -4.51 -4.26
CA MET A 180 -37.96 -3.63 -5.02
C MET A 180 -39.43 -3.92 -4.70
N LYS A 181 -39.83 -5.19 -4.64
CA LYS A 181 -41.20 -5.59 -4.26
C LYS A 181 -41.57 -5.13 -2.85
N ARG A 182 -40.66 -5.24 -1.89
CA ARG A 182 -40.89 -4.79 -0.50
C ARG A 182 -41.07 -3.28 -0.37
N LYS A 183 -40.38 -2.47 -1.18
CA LYS A 183 -40.53 -1.01 -1.19
C LYS A 183 -41.81 -0.52 -1.85
N ILE A 184 -42.44 -1.34 -2.71
CA ILE A 184 -43.65 -0.97 -3.45
C ILE A 184 -44.93 -1.29 -2.66
N THR A 185 -44.92 -2.24 -1.73
CA THR A 185 -46.02 -2.47 -0.77
C THR A 185 -45.98 -1.40 0.33
N PRO A 186 -46.94 -0.46 0.41
CA PRO A 186 -47.07 0.44 1.56
C PRO A 186 -47.48 -0.40 2.77
N ALA A 187 -46.98 -0.05 3.96
CA ALA A 187 -47.36 -0.70 5.21
C ALA A 187 -48.87 -0.56 5.43
N GLU A 188 -49.61 -1.67 5.35
CA GLU A 188 -50.98 -1.74 5.85
C GLU A 188 -50.92 -1.56 7.38
N GLU A 189 -51.31 -0.37 7.85
CA GLU A 189 -51.55 -0.10 9.26
C GLU A 189 -52.68 -1.01 9.76
N GLN A 190 -52.34 -1.96 10.62
CA GLN A 190 -53.32 -2.78 11.35
C GLN A 190 -54.03 -1.92 12.39
N ILE A 191 -55.31 -1.66 12.19
CA ILE A 191 -56.21 -1.10 13.20
C ILE A 191 -56.46 -2.19 14.27
N PRO A 192 -56.25 -1.94 15.57
CA PRO A 192 -56.50 -2.93 16.61
C PRO A 192 -57.99 -3.05 16.91
N LEU A 193 -58.55 -4.26 16.74
CA LEU A 193 -59.87 -4.63 17.24
C LEU A 193 -59.85 -4.72 18.77
N THR A 194 -60.58 -3.84 19.44
CA THR A 194 -60.82 -3.87 20.88
C THR A 194 -61.74 -5.02 21.28
N PHE A 195 -61.37 -5.70 22.37
CA PHE A 195 -62.12 -6.76 23.03
C PHE A 195 -63.54 -6.31 23.42
N VAL A 196 -64.56 -7.03 22.96
CA VAL A 196 -65.93 -6.96 23.48
C VAL A 196 -66.08 -8.01 24.58
N THR A 197 -66.43 -7.57 25.79
CA THR A 197 -66.75 -8.39 26.95
C THR A 197 -68.06 -9.17 26.75
N GLN A 198 -68.04 -10.47 27.02
CA GLN A 198 -69.26 -11.26 27.29
C GLN A 198 -69.19 -11.80 28.73
N SER A 199 -70.07 -11.28 29.59
CA SER A 199 -70.43 -11.88 30.87
C SER A 199 -71.52 -12.93 30.62
N ASN A 200 -71.18 -14.21 30.77
CA ASN A 200 -72.18 -15.28 30.80
C ASN A 200 -72.56 -15.59 32.25
N GLY A 201 -73.86 -15.46 32.52
CA GLY A 201 -74.51 -16.00 33.70
C GLY A 201 -75.02 -17.42 33.46
N ASN A 202 -74.79 -18.23 34.49
CA ASN A 202 -75.72 -19.13 35.17
C ASN A 202 -76.00 -20.58 34.70
N TYR A 203 -75.98 -21.42 35.76
CA TYR A 203 -76.71 -22.66 36.07
C TYR A 203 -76.22 -24.05 35.61
N ASP A 204 -75.79 -24.82 36.63
CA ASP A 204 -76.42 -26.04 37.20
C ASP A 204 -75.83 -27.46 37.02
N HIS A 205 -75.78 -28.12 38.20
CA HIS A 205 -75.91 -29.55 38.57
C HIS A 205 -75.05 -30.60 37.81
N TYR A 206 -74.15 -31.35 38.45
CA TYR A 206 -74.31 -32.35 39.52
C TYR A 206 -72.95 -32.72 40.12
#